data_AF-A0A2S3XAN5-F1
#
_entry.id   AF-A0A2S3XAN5-F1
#
_cell.length_a   1.000
_cell.length_b   1.000
_cell.length_c   1.000
_cell.angle_alpha   90.00
_cell.angle_beta   90.00
_cell.angle_gamma   90.00
#
_symmetry.space_group_name_H-M   'P 1'
#
loop_
_entity.id
_entity.type
_entity.pdbx_description
1 polymer ?
#
loop_
_entity_poly.entity_id
_entity_poly.type
_entity_poly.pdbx_seq_one_letter_code
_entity_poly.pdbx_strand_id
1 'polypeptide(L)'
;MTHFVAYLDEFGHVGQYISRTHSQFKTSPVFGLGGILIPAEEVREFAIFFYQLKCQLLVWDIAHENPRRLPAYQWKKKGSKLFTTRNVTMPLKNAEAW
;
A
#
# COMPACT_ATOMS: atom_id res chain seq x y z
N MET A 1 15.32 -17.59 19.47
CA MET A 1 15.63 -17.39 18.03
C MET A 1 14.50 -16.56 17.45
N THR A 2 14.78 -15.34 17.01
CA THR A 2 13.77 -14.42 16.51
C THR A 2 13.42 -14.78 15.07
N HIS A 3 12.14 -14.97 14.79
CA HIS A 3 11.66 -15.23 13.44
C HIS A 3 11.20 -13.92 12.81
N PHE A 4 11.35 -13.81 11.49
CA PHE A 4 10.88 -12.65 10.74
C PHE A 4 9.92 -13.11 9.64
N VAL A 5 8.91 -12.29 9.39
CA VAL A 5 8.03 -12.43 8.23
C VAL A 5 8.45 -11.40 7.19
N ALA A 6 8.74 -11.88 5.99
CA ALA A 6 9.11 -11.04 4.86
C ALA A 6 7.88 -10.71 4.02
N TYR A 7 7.60 -9.41 3.88
CA TYR A 7 6.61 -8.87 2.96
C TYR A 7 7.34 -8.26 1.78
N LEU A 8 7.46 -9.03 0.69
CA LEU A 8 8.19 -8.66 -0.51
C LEU A 8 7.24 -8.50 -1.69
N ASP A 9 7.51 -7.52 -2.55
CA ASP A 9 6.83 -7.31 -3.82
C ASP A 9 7.86 -7.06 -4.92
N GLU A 10 7.44 -7.20 -6.16
CA GLU A 10 8.25 -6.89 -7.33
C GLU A 10 8.53 -5.38 -7.39
N PHE A 11 9.80 -5.05 -7.57
CA PHE A 11 10.28 -3.68 -7.71
C PHE A 11 11.11 -3.56 -8.98
N GLY A 12 10.84 -2.52 -9.76
CA GLY A 12 11.58 -2.23 -10.99
C GLY A 12 10.67 -1.79 -12.12
N HIS A 13 11.27 -1.49 -13.27
CA HIS A 13 10.51 -1.19 -14.47
C HIS A 13 10.01 -2.49 -15.12
N VAL A 14 8.75 -2.49 -15.57
CA VAL A 14 8.18 -3.62 -16.31
C VAL A 14 8.75 -3.62 -17.73
N GLY A 15 9.52 -4.66 -18.08
CA GLY A 15 10.06 -4.84 -19.42
C GLY A 15 11.59 -4.90 -19.46
N GLN A 16 12.13 -5.14 -20.64
CA GLN A 16 13.56 -5.31 -20.84
C GLN A 16 14.30 -3.99 -20.75
N TYR A 17 15.56 -4.04 -20.30
CA TYR A 17 16.51 -2.95 -20.41
C TYR A 17 17.62 -3.32 -21.39
N ILE A 18 17.91 -2.42 -22.33
CA ILE A 18 19.02 -2.58 -23.29
C ILE A 18 20.11 -1.55 -23.00
N SER A 19 19.77 -0.26 -23.07
CA SER A 19 20.68 0.85 -22.78
C SER A 19 19.90 2.13 -22.52
N ARG A 20 20.49 3.10 -21.82
CA ARG A 20 19.84 4.41 -21.56
C ARG A 20 19.52 5.22 -22.81
N THR A 21 20.10 4.89 -23.96
CA THR A 21 19.88 5.58 -25.24
C THR A 21 18.96 4.83 -26.19
N HIS A 22 18.55 3.59 -25.88
CA HIS A 22 17.64 2.81 -26.72
C HIS A 22 16.30 3.53 -26.89
N SER A 23 15.69 3.46 -28.07
CA SER A 23 14.44 4.20 -28.36
C SER A 23 13.30 3.80 -27.41
N GLN A 24 13.19 2.51 -27.09
CA GLN A 24 12.10 1.93 -26.30
C GLN A 24 12.51 1.33 -24.92
N PHE A 25 13.71 0.76 -24.78
CA PHE A 25 14.11 -0.09 -23.64
C PHE A 25 15.22 0.57 -22.82
N LYS A 26 14.90 1.76 -22.27
CA LYS A 26 15.89 2.70 -21.72
C LYS A 26 15.62 3.20 -20.30
N THR A 27 14.62 2.65 -19.62
CA THR A 27 14.13 3.15 -18.34
C THR A 27 15.07 2.79 -17.18
N SER A 28 15.19 1.52 -16.83
CA SER A 28 16.06 1.08 -15.73
C SER A 28 16.43 -0.40 -15.87
N PRO A 29 17.69 -0.79 -15.61
CA PRO A 29 18.07 -2.19 -15.46
C PRO A 29 17.68 -2.79 -14.10
N VAL A 30 17.26 -1.94 -13.14
CA VAL A 30 16.98 -2.40 -11.78
C VAL A 30 15.64 -3.13 -11.76
N PHE A 31 15.70 -4.42 -11.42
CA PHE A 31 14.58 -5.30 -11.15
C PHE A 31 14.94 -6.21 -9.97
N GLY A 32 13.97 -6.49 -9.10
CA GLY A 32 14.17 -7.38 -7.96
C GLY A 32 12.97 -7.38 -7.01
N LEU A 33 13.19 -7.85 -5.78
CA LEU A 33 12.20 -7.81 -4.72
C LEU A 33 12.52 -6.68 -3.74
N GLY A 34 11.52 -5.86 -3.44
CA GLY A 34 11.59 -4.82 -2.41
C GLY A 34 10.52 -5.07 -1.34
N GLY A 35 10.77 -4.65 -0.10
CA GLY A 35 9.81 -4.89 0.96
C GLY A 35 10.33 -4.63 2.37
N ILE A 36 9.64 -5.23 3.34
CA ILE A 36 9.94 -5.08 4.76
C ILE A 36 10.04 -6.45 5.45
N LEU A 37 10.89 -6.51 6.47
CA LEU A 37 10.97 -7.63 7.40
C LEU A 37 10.37 -7.18 8.73
N ILE A 38 9.39 -7.94 9.23
CA ILE A 38 8.74 -7.66 10.51
C ILE A 38 9.03 -8.84 11.45
N PRO A 39 9.46 -8.60 12.71
CA PRO A 39 9.53 -9.67 13.71
C PRO A 39 8.20 -10.40 13.80
N ALA A 40 8.20 -11.72 13.83
CA ALA A 40 6.98 -12.52 13.74
C ALA A 40 5.97 -12.20 14.86
N GLU A 41 6.46 -11.86 16.04
CA GLU A 41 5.70 -11.42 17.20
C GLU A 41 4.95 -10.09 16.98
N GLU A 42 5.50 -9.19 16.17
CA GLU A 42 4.92 -7.85 15.92
C GLU A 42 3.92 -7.82 14.76
N VAL A 43 3.87 -8.89 13.95
CA VAL A 43 3.02 -8.94 12.74
C VAL A 43 1.55 -8.68 13.04
N ARG A 44 1.04 -9.21 14.16
CA ARG A 44 -0.36 -9.08 14.54
C ARG A 44 -0.72 -7.63 14.86
N GLU A 45 0.06 -6.98 15.73
CA GLU A 45 -0.19 -5.60 16.15
C GLU A 45 -0.03 -4.63 14.97
N PHE A 46 0.99 -4.85 14.15
CA PHE A 46 1.20 -4.08 12.92
C PHE A 46 0.00 -4.20 11.96
N ALA A 47 -0.54 -5.41 11.76
CA ALA A 47 -1.71 -5.63 10.92
C ALA A 47 -2.98 -4.96 11.48
N ILE A 48 -3.18 -5.00 12.80
CA ILE A 48 -4.31 -4.35 13.48
C ILE A 48 -4.22 -2.83 13.30
N PHE A 49 -3.04 -2.24 13.55
CA PHE A 49 -2.81 -0.81 13.37
C PHE A 49 -3.18 -0.35 11.95
N PHE A 50 -2.67 -1.04 10.93
CA PHE A 50 -2.98 -0.69 9.53
C PHE A 50 -4.45 -0.90 9.18
N TYR A 51 -5.09 -1.94 9.73
CA TYR A 51 -6.51 -2.17 9.53
C TYR A 51 -7.37 -1.04 10.12
N GLN A 52 -7.10 -0.63 11.36
CA GLN A 52 -7.78 0.48 12.01
C GLN A 52 -7.57 1.78 11.25
N LEU A 53 -6.33 2.10 10.90
CA LEU A 53 -5.97 3.29 10.13
C LEU A 53 -6.69 3.32 8.77
N LYS A 54 -6.77 2.18 8.08
CA LYS A 54 -7.53 2.05 6.83
C LYS A 54 -9.02 2.30 7.03
N CYS A 55 -9.63 1.72 8.06
CA CYS A 55 -11.05 1.90 8.35
C CYS A 55 -11.37 3.36 8.67
N GLN A 56 -10.48 4.07 9.37
CA GLN A 56 -10.64 5.48 9.70
C GLN A 56 -10.46 6.38 8.47
N LEU A 57 -9.35 6.24 7.73
CA LEU A 57 -9.02 7.10 6.60
C LEU A 57 -9.97 6.90 5.42
N LEU A 58 -10.42 5.66 5.19
CA LEU A 58 -11.19 5.29 4.00
C LEU A 58 -12.66 5.00 4.33
N VAL A 59 -13.17 5.44 5.49
CA VAL A 59 -14.58 5.21 5.89
C VAL A 59 -15.56 5.64 4.80
N TRP A 60 -15.33 6.82 4.21
CA TRP A 60 -16.18 7.34 3.15
C TRP A 60 -16.10 6.49 1.89
N ASP A 61 -14.89 6.11 1.47
CA ASP A 61 -14.70 5.27 0.28
C ASP A 61 -15.27 3.86 0.47
N ILE A 62 -15.13 3.28 1.66
CA ILE A 62 -15.67 1.97 1.99
C ILE A 62 -17.21 2.01 1.97
N ALA A 63 -17.83 3.13 2.35
CA ALA A 63 -19.28 3.29 2.33
C ALA A 63 -19.84 3.55 0.92
N HIS A 64 -19.11 4.28 0.06
CA HIS A 64 -19.65 4.78 -1.21
C HIS A 64 -19.00 4.18 -2.48
N GLU A 65 -17.75 3.70 -2.39
CA GLU A 65 -16.97 3.12 -3.50
C GLU A 65 -16.79 1.58 -3.36
N ASN A 66 -17.70 0.93 -2.62
CA ASN A 66 -17.70 -0.51 -2.37
C ASN A 66 -19.05 -1.15 -2.78
N PRO A 67 -19.32 -1.30 -4.08
CA PRO A 67 -20.62 -1.79 -4.57
C PRO A 67 -20.93 -3.22 -4.12
N ARG A 68 -19.89 -4.01 -3.84
CA ARG A 68 -19.99 -5.40 -3.37
C ARG A 68 -20.14 -5.53 -1.85
N ARG A 69 -20.14 -4.40 -1.11
CA ARG A 69 -20.19 -4.35 0.36
C ARG A 69 -19.20 -5.31 1.04
N LEU A 70 -18.01 -5.43 0.45
CA LEU A 70 -16.95 -6.28 1.00
C LEU A 70 -16.48 -5.72 2.34
N PRO A 71 -16.09 -6.58 3.30
CA PRO A 71 -15.48 -6.09 4.53
C PRO A 71 -14.17 -5.35 4.24
N ALA A 72 -13.80 -4.43 5.12
CA ALA A 72 -12.68 -3.51 4.90
C ALA A 72 -11.34 -4.23 4.64
N TYR A 73 -11.12 -5.42 5.20
CA TYR A 73 -9.91 -6.19 4.96
C TYR A 73 -9.83 -6.82 3.55
N GLN A 74 -10.96 -7.00 2.86
CA GLN A 74 -11.02 -7.52 1.47
C GLN A 74 -11.15 -6.41 0.42
N TRP A 75 -11.74 -5.27 0.78
CA TRP A 75 -11.88 -4.15 -0.16
C TRP A 75 -10.53 -3.47 -0.41
N LYS A 76 -10.20 -3.15 -1.67
CA LYS A 76 -8.92 -2.53 -2.05
C LYS A 76 -9.16 -1.28 -2.91
N LYS A 77 -8.58 -0.15 -2.50
CA LYS A 77 -8.46 1.05 -3.33
C LYS A 77 -7.16 0.98 -4.13
N LYS A 78 -7.18 1.44 -5.39
CA LYS A 78 -5.96 1.56 -6.21
C LYS A 78 -5.05 2.62 -5.58
N GLY A 79 -3.78 2.29 -5.33
CA GLY A 79 -2.82 3.19 -4.67
C GLY A 79 -2.66 4.55 -5.37
N SER A 80 -2.71 4.56 -6.71
CA SER A 80 -2.67 5.81 -7.49
C SER A 80 -3.86 6.75 -7.27
N LYS A 81 -4.93 6.28 -6.61
CA LYS A 81 -6.10 7.08 -6.21
C LYS A 81 -6.15 7.32 -4.71
N LEU A 82 -5.19 6.80 -3.94
CA LEU A 82 -5.13 6.94 -2.49
C LEU A 82 -4.55 8.31 -2.11
N PHE A 83 -3.40 8.67 -2.66
CA PHE A 83 -2.74 9.95 -2.42
C PHE A 83 -3.18 10.98 -3.45
N THR A 84 -4.40 11.49 -3.28
CA THR A 84 -4.89 12.65 -4.04
C THR A 84 -4.79 13.90 -3.17
N THR A 85 -4.66 15.08 -3.77
CA THR A 85 -4.63 16.35 -3.03
C THR A 85 -5.79 16.45 -2.05
N ARG A 86 -6.98 16.02 -2.46
CA ARG A 86 -8.19 15.95 -1.63
C ARG A 86 -8.01 15.13 -0.35
N ASN A 87 -7.36 13.97 -0.44
CA ASN A 87 -7.17 13.07 0.70
C ASN A 87 -6.06 13.54 1.64
N VAL A 88 -5.14 14.38 1.17
CA VAL A 88 -4.05 14.95 1.98
C VAL A 88 -4.47 16.27 2.64
N THR A 89 -5.32 17.07 1.99
CA THR A 89 -5.76 18.38 2.51
C THR A 89 -7.02 18.32 3.37
N MET A 90 -7.83 17.27 3.28
CA MET A 90 -8.86 17.01 4.29
C MET A 90 -8.20 16.34 5.49
N PRO A 91 -8.09 17.02 6.65
CA PRO A 91 -7.64 16.36 7.85
C PRO A 91 -8.62 15.25 8.21
N LEU A 92 -8.10 14.16 8.79
CA LEU A 92 -8.87 13.15 9.50
C LEU A 92 -9.92 13.86 10.35
N LYS A 93 -11.19 13.82 9.95
CA LYS A 93 -12.27 14.50 10.70
C LYS A 93 -12.53 13.89 12.09
N ASN A 94 -11.82 12.82 12.46
CA ASN A 94 -12.02 12.06 13.69
C ASN A 94 -10.69 11.71 14.38
N ALA A 95 -9.75 12.66 14.49
CA ALA A 95 -8.56 12.47 15.32
C ALA A 95 -8.82 12.69 16.83
N GLU A 96 -10.05 13.05 17.23
CA GLU A 96 -10.45 13.34 18.61
C GLU A 96 -11.22 12.19 19.30
N ALA A 97 -10.94 10.94 18.96
CA ALA A 97 -11.45 9.79 19.70
C ALA A 97 -10.27 8.98 20.24
N TRP A 98 -9.62 9.53 21.28
CA TRP A 98 -8.74 8.81 22.21
C TRP A 98 -9.33 8.96 23.61
#